data_AF-A0ABD6I6Q6-F1
#
_entry.id   AF-A0ABD6I6Q6-F1
#
_cell.length_a   1.000
_cell.length_b   1.000
_cell.length_c   1.000
_cell.angle_alpha   90.00
_cell.angle_beta   90.00
_cell.angle_gamma   90.00
#
_symmetry.space_group_name_H-M   'P 1'
#
loop_
_entity.id
_entity.type
_entity.pdbx_description
1 polymer ?
#
loop_
_entity_poly.entity_id
_entity_poly.type
_entity_poly.pdbx_seq_one_letter_code
_entity_poly.pdbx_strand_id
1 'polypeptide(L)'
;MDIWPEFQQDLERYRDAVLSIKRSIRLYEECIESLIHQIGSIDFDSAQSLFDELFGMQSELATMLYKYEYEPEKRIRDLIYHLDRDDFYSRKYWHEKFSAGLAWPE
;
A
#
# COMPACT_ATOMS: atom_id res chain seq x y z
N MET A 1 10.23 38.44 17.54
CA MET A 1 8.88 37.89 17.38
C MET A 1 8.98 36.46 17.86
N ASP A 2 8.28 36.10 18.93
CA ASP A 2 8.29 34.74 19.45
C ASP A 2 7.28 33.93 18.61
N ILE A 3 7.79 32.98 17.83
CA ILE A 3 7.00 32.11 16.94
C ILE A 3 6.67 30.76 17.60
N TRP A 4 7.11 30.59 18.86
CA TRP A 4 6.96 29.34 19.58
C TRP A 4 5.50 28.89 19.73
N PRO A 5 4.53 29.77 20.07
CA PRO A 5 3.14 29.35 20.23
C PRO A 5 2.53 28.79 18.93
N GLU A 6 2.79 29.42 17.79
CA GLU A 6 2.32 28.95 16.48
C GLU A 6 3.01 27.64 16.09
N PHE A 7 4.33 27.56 16.29
CA PHE A 7 5.09 26.35 15.96
C PHE A 7 4.65 25.15 16.81
N GLN A 8 4.34 25.36 18.10
CA GLN A 8 3.82 24.30 18.96
C GLN A 8 2.47 23.75 18.44
N GLN A 9 1.58 24.62 17.96
CA GLN A 9 0.29 24.18 17.38
C GLN A 9 0.51 23.33 16.12
N ASP A 10 1.46 23.70 15.27
CA ASP A 10 1.78 22.94 14.07
C ASP A 10 2.39 21.57 14.41
N LEU A 11 3.23 21.48 15.45
CA LEU A 11 3.77 20.22 15.95
C LEU A 11 2.67 19.29 16.51
N GLU A 12 1.67 19.84 17.21
CA GLU A 12 0.53 19.08 17.70
C GLU A 12 -0.31 18.51 16.55
N ARG A 13 -0.61 19.33 15.52
CA ARG A 13 -1.30 18.88 14.30
C ARG A 13 -0.52 17.81 13.56
N TYR A 14 0.79 18.00 13.41
CA TYR A 14 1.68 17.03 12.79
C TYR A 14 1.64 15.69 13.52
N ARG A 15 1.79 15.69 14.85
CA ARG A 15 1.74 14.48 15.67
C ARG A 15 0.44 13.71 15.45
N ASP A 16 -0.69 14.40 15.49
CA ASP A 16 -2.00 13.77 15.39
C ASP A 16 -2.27 13.24 13.97
N ALA A 17 -1.86 13.98 12.93
CA ALA A 17 -1.94 13.55 11.54
C ALA A 17 -1.06 12.31 11.27
N VAL A 18 0.19 12.30 11.74
CA VAL A 18 1.10 11.15 11.58
C VAL A 18 0.53 9.90 12.26
N LEU A 19 -0.04 10.03 13.45
CA LEU A 19 -0.69 8.91 14.14
C LEU A 19 -1.87 8.35 13.33
N SER A 20 -2.67 9.24 12.72
CA SER A 20 -3.78 8.83 11.86
C SER A 20 -3.29 8.08 10.62
N ILE A 21 -2.31 8.64 9.90
CA ILE A 21 -1.75 8.02 8.68
C ILE A 21 -1.18 6.64 8.98
N LYS A 22 -0.44 6.47 10.08
CA LYS A 22 0.10 5.16 10.48
C LYS A 22 -1.00 4.11 10.74
N ARG A 23 -2.14 4.53 11.29
CA ARG A 23 -3.28 3.62 11.49
C ARG A 23 -3.91 3.23 10.15
N SER A 24 -4.08 4.18 9.24
CA SER A 24 -4.57 3.89 7.89
C SER A 24 -3.67 2.93 7.15
N ILE A 25 -2.34 3.14 7.18
CA ILE A 25 -1.38 2.23 6.53
C ILE A 25 -1.51 0.80 7.04
N ARG A 26 -1.70 0.58 8.35
CA ARG A 26 -1.93 -0.78 8.89
C ARG A 26 -3.17 -1.44 8.31
N LEU A 27 -4.25 -0.69 8.11
CA LEU A 27 -5.46 -1.22 7.48
C LEU A 27 -5.22 -1.58 6.01
N TYR A 28 -4.42 -0.79 5.28
CA TYR A 28 -3.99 -1.16 3.93
C TYR A 28 -3.16 -2.45 3.95
N GLU A 29 -2.22 -2.61 4.88
CA GLU A 29 -1.41 -3.84 5.00
C GLU A 29 -2.30 -5.07 5.20
N GLU A 30 -3.21 -5.03 6.19
CA GLU A 30 -4.13 -6.14 6.48
C GLU A 30 -5.03 -6.48 5.28
N CYS A 31 -5.52 -5.45 4.58
CA CYS A 31 -6.38 -5.65 3.42
C CYS A 31 -5.61 -6.25 2.24
N ILE A 32 -4.41 -5.76 1.98
CA ILE A 32 -3.56 -6.27 0.90
C ILE A 32 -3.11 -7.71 1.18
N GLU A 33 -2.75 -8.05 2.42
CA GLU A 33 -2.45 -9.44 2.80
C GLU A 33 -3.63 -10.37 2.51
N SER A 34 -4.84 -9.93 2.84
CA SER A 34 -6.07 -10.67 2.54
C SER A 34 -6.30 -10.83 1.03
N LEU A 35 -6.11 -9.77 0.25
CA LEU A 35 -6.24 -9.81 -1.21
C LEU A 35 -5.23 -10.77 -1.84
N ILE A 36 -3.96 -10.71 -1.43
CA ILE A 36 -2.91 -11.62 -1.92
C ILE A 36 -3.27 -13.08 -1.62
N HIS A 37 -3.75 -13.37 -0.42
CA HIS A 37 -4.16 -14.72 -0.05
C HIS A 37 -5.36 -15.22 -0.88
N GLN A 38 -6.34 -14.36 -1.12
CA GLN A 38 -7.50 -14.69 -1.95
C GLN A 38 -7.11 -14.90 -3.41
N ILE A 39 -6.27 -14.03 -3.99
CA ILE A 39 -5.74 -14.16 -5.35
C ILE A 39 -5.00 -15.49 -5.52
N GLY A 40 -4.15 -15.87 -4.56
CA GLY A 40 -3.42 -17.13 -4.60
C GLY A 40 -4.29 -18.39 -4.50
N SER A 41 -5.53 -18.26 -4.00
CA SER A 41 -6.45 -19.37 -3.71
C SER A 41 -7.50 -19.63 -4.80
N ILE A 42 -7.57 -18.79 -5.84
CA ILE A 42 -8.54 -18.91 -6.93
C ILE A 42 -7.85 -18.94 -8.30
N ASP A 43 -8.58 -19.28 -9.35
CA ASP A 43 -8.04 -19.28 -10.72
C ASP A 43 -7.80 -17.86 -11.24
N PHE A 44 -6.94 -17.74 -12.25
CA PHE A 44 -6.48 -16.45 -12.77
C PHE A 44 -7.61 -15.58 -13.33
N ASP A 45 -8.61 -16.19 -13.98
CA ASP A 45 -9.71 -15.44 -14.59
C ASP A 45 -10.63 -14.87 -13.50
N SER A 46 -10.90 -15.65 -12.45
CA SER A 46 -11.65 -15.20 -11.27
C SER A 46 -10.88 -14.15 -10.43
N ALA A 47 -9.55 -14.13 -10.49
CA ALA A 47 -8.71 -13.22 -9.73
C ALA A 47 -8.66 -11.79 -10.28
N GLN A 48 -9.18 -11.52 -11.48
CA GLN A 48 -9.00 -10.21 -12.13
C GLN A 48 -9.56 -9.05 -11.32
N SER A 49 -10.74 -9.19 -10.71
CA SER A 49 -11.33 -8.13 -9.88
C SER A 49 -10.52 -7.88 -8.60
N LEU A 50 -9.92 -8.93 -8.03
CA LEU A 50 -9.04 -8.79 -6.86
C LEU A 50 -7.73 -8.08 -7.21
N PHE A 51 -7.20 -8.33 -8.42
CA PHE A 51 -6.06 -7.56 -8.92
C PHE A 51 -6.43 -6.09 -9.12
N ASP A 52 -7.61 -5.79 -9.68
CA ASP A 52 -8.06 -4.40 -9.83
C ASP A 52 -8.11 -3.67 -8.47
N GLU A 53 -8.60 -4.34 -7.42
CA GLU A 53 -8.59 -3.82 -6.05
C GLU A 53 -7.16 -3.63 -5.51
N LEU A 54 -6.29 -4.63 -5.69
CA LEU A 54 -4.90 -4.61 -5.23
C LEU A 54 -4.11 -3.45 -5.86
N PHE A 55 -4.20 -3.28 -7.18
CA PHE A 55 -3.52 -2.20 -7.90
C PHE A 55 -4.16 -0.83 -7.63
N GLY A 56 -5.46 -0.79 -7.36
CA GLY A 56 -6.12 0.41 -6.86
C GLY A 56 -5.50 0.89 -5.54
N MET A 57 -5.34 -0.01 -4.57
CA MET A 57 -4.68 0.30 -3.30
C MET A 57 -3.20 0.69 -3.48
N GLN A 58 -2.47 -0.02 -4.34
CA GLN A 58 -1.08 0.34 -4.65
C GLN A 58 -0.99 1.76 -5.23
N SER A 59 -1.90 2.15 -6.13
CA SER A 59 -1.92 3.48 -6.76
C SER A 59 -2.18 4.59 -5.75
N GLU A 60 -3.05 4.34 -4.76
CA GLU A 60 -3.30 5.26 -3.64
C GLU A 60 -2.06 5.43 -2.75
N LEU A 61 -1.37 4.33 -2.44
CA LEU A 61 -0.11 4.34 -1.68
C LEU A 61 1.04 5.00 -2.46
N ALA A 62 1.13 4.80 -3.77
CA ALA A 62 2.08 5.50 -4.63
C ALA A 62 1.80 7.01 -4.65
N THR A 63 0.52 7.41 -4.65
CA THR A 63 0.13 8.82 -4.52
C THR A 63 0.55 9.40 -3.17
N MET A 64 0.36 8.66 -2.07
CA MET A 64 0.86 9.04 -0.75
C MET A 64 2.38 9.29 -0.76
N LEU A 65 3.16 8.40 -1.40
CA LEU A 65 4.61 8.51 -1.47
C LEU A 65 5.06 9.68 -2.34
N TYR A 66 4.58 9.79 -3.59
CA TYR A 66 5.14 10.72 -4.56
C TYR A 66 4.47 12.09 -4.58
N LYS A 67 3.16 12.17 -4.30
CA LYS A 67 2.42 13.44 -4.33
C LYS A 67 2.45 14.15 -2.99
N TYR A 68 2.32 13.39 -1.90
CA TYR A 68 2.24 13.93 -0.55
C TYR A 68 3.53 13.76 0.25
N GLU A 69 4.56 13.14 -0.36
CA GLU A 69 5.90 12.97 0.21
C GLU A 69 5.88 12.31 1.61
N TYR A 70 4.85 11.51 1.90
CA TYR A 70 4.80 10.74 3.13
C TYR A 70 5.59 9.46 2.92
N GLU A 71 6.73 9.35 3.59
CA GLU A 71 7.64 8.22 3.51
C GLU A 71 7.17 7.07 4.42
N PRO A 72 6.61 5.96 3.89
CA PRO A 72 6.16 4.85 4.70
C PRO A 72 7.33 3.90 5.03
N GLU A 73 7.08 2.90 5.87
CA GLU A 73 8.07 1.87 6.20
C GLU A 73 8.48 1.06 4.96
N LYS A 74 9.66 0.42 5.02
CA LYS A 74 10.26 -0.31 3.88
C LYS A 74 9.28 -1.30 3.24
N ARG A 75 8.50 -2.02 4.04
CA ARG A 75 7.50 -3.01 3.59
C ARG A 75 6.51 -2.43 2.58
N ILE A 76 6.00 -1.22 2.84
CA ILE A 76 5.06 -0.52 1.95
C ILE A 76 5.78 0.02 0.71
N ARG A 77 7.01 0.52 0.85
CA ARG A 77 7.78 1.02 -0.30
C ARG A 77 8.12 -0.09 -1.28
N ASP A 78 8.53 -1.25 -0.76
CA ASP A 78 8.78 -2.44 -1.57
C ASP A 78 7.49 -2.83 -2.31
N LEU A 79 6.34 -2.84 -1.62
CA LEU A 79 5.05 -3.10 -2.25
C LEU A 79 4.74 -2.11 -3.38
N ILE A 80 4.88 -0.80 -3.12
CA ILE A 80 4.64 0.24 -4.13
C ILE A 80 5.50 -0.01 -5.36
N TYR A 81 6.77 -0.38 -5.17
CA TYR A 81 7.70 -0.65 -6.26
C TYR A 81 7.35 -1.93 -7.05
N HIS A 82 7.11 -3.05 -6.36
CA HIS A 82 6.89 -4.35 -6.98
C HIS A 82 5.53 -4.44 -7.70
N LEU A 83 4.53 -3.70 -7.20
CA LEU A 83 3.18 -3.68 -7.76
C LEU A 83 2.87 -2.41 -8.59
N ASP A 84 3.86 -1.60 -8.98
CA ASP A 84 3.61 -0.40 -9.80
C ASP A 84 3.15 -0.73 -11.23
N ARG A 85 3.62 -1.85 -11.76
CA ARG A 85 3.27 -2.29 -13.11
C ARG A 85 2.00 -3.15 -13.08
N ASP A 86 0.91 -2.59 -13.57
CA ASP A 86 -0.34 -3.33 -13.81
C ASP A 86 -0.55 -3.64 -15.30
N ASP A 87 -0.23 -4.86 -15.71
CA ASP A 87 -0.60 -5.40 -17.01
C ASP A 87 -0.85 -6.91 -16.93
N PHE A 88 -1.31 -7.50 -18.04
CA PHE A 88 -1.60 -8.94 -18.10
C PHE A 88 -0.40 -9.81 -17.68
N TYR A 89 0.83 -9.42 -18.03
CA TYR A 89 2.03 -10.21 -17.72
C TYR A 89 2.42 -10.08 -16.27
N SER A 90 2.32 -8.89 -15.67
CA SER A 90 2.58 -8.70 -14.24
C SER A 90 1.54 -9.43 -13.39
N ARG A 91 0.25 -9.34 -13.76
CA ARG A 91 -0.83 -10.11 -13.10
C ARG A 91 -0.56 -11.60 -13.15
N LYS A 92 -0.19 -12.13 -14.32
CA LYS A 92 0.13 -13.56 -14.46
C LYS A 92 1.31 -13.98 -13.59
N TYR A 93 2.38 -13.19 -13.59
CA TYR A 93 3.55 -13.43 -12.73
C TYR A 93 3.16 -13.45 -11.24
N TRP A 94 2.41 -12.44 -10.79
CA TRP A 94 2.01 -12.33 -9.39
C TRP A 94 1.03 -13.42 -8.98
N HIS A 95 0.09 -13.80 -9.85
CA HIS A 95 -0.81 -14.93 -9.59
C HIS A 95 -0.03 -16.23 -9.36
N GLU A 96 0.93 -16.54 -10.23
CA GLU A 96 1.80 -17.72 -10.07
C GLU A 96 2.59 -17.68 -8.74
N LYS A 97 3.09 -16.50 -8.34
CA LYS A 97 3.83 -16.32 -7.09
C LYS A 97 2.95 -16.45 -5.85
N PHE A 98 1.79 -15.79 -5.84
CA PHE A 98 0.85 -15.84 -4.72
C PHE A 98 0.25 -17.23 -4.54
N SER A 99 -0.09 -17.92 -5.64
CA SER A 99 -0.51 -19.33 -5.61
C SER A 99 0.59 -20.28 -5.13
N ALA A 100 1.87 -19.92 -5.31
CA ALA A 100 3.01 -20.66 -4.75
C ALA A 100 3.25 -20.37 -3.25
N GLY A 101 2.43 -19.53 -2.62
CA GLY A 101 2.50 -19.22 -1.19
C GLY A 101 3.26 -17.94 -0.84
N LEU A 102 3.60 -17.09 -1.82
CA LEU A 102 4.17 -15.78 -1.54
C LEU A 102 3.10 -14.89 -0.86
N ALA A 103 3.38 -14.44 0.36
CA ALA A 103 2.43 -13.67 1.17
C ALA A 103 2.58 -12.15 1.07
N TRP A 104 3.66 -11.65 0.45
CA TRP A 104 3.91 -10.22 0.25
C TRP A 104 4.83 -10.00 -0.96
N PRO A 105 4.69 -8.92 -1.75
CA PRO A 105 5.55 -8.66 -2.91
C PRO A 105 7.02 -8.40 -2.50
N GLU A 106 7.94 -9.12 -3.15
CA GLU A 106 9.41 -9.02 -3.00
C GLU A 106 10.15 -9.33 -4.31
#